data_AF-A0AAW6Y2R0-F1
#
_entry.id   AF-A0AAW6Y2R0-F1
#
_cell.length_a   1.000
_cell.length_b   1.000
_cell.length_c   1.000
_cell.angle_alpha   90.00
_cell.angle_beta   90.00
_cell.angle_gamma   90.00
#
_symmetry.space_group_name_H-M   'P 1'
#
loop_
_entity.id
_entity.type
_entity.pdbx_description
1 polymer ?
#
loop_
_entity_poly.entity_id
_entity_poly.type
_entity_poly.pdbx_seq_one_letter_code
_entity_poly.pdbx_strand_id
1 'polypeptide(L)' 'QMLRRADELLASVGAVGQEEKVARLRFPEPASCGKVPLRGEDLTKTYGSLEVFMGVNLAIDRGSRVVVLGFNGAGKTT' A
#
# COMPACT_ATOMS: atom_id res chain seq x y z
N GLN A 1 12.77 32.65 -28.68
CA GLN A 1 11.44 32.05 -28.42
C GLN A 1 11.47 30.94 -27.35
N MET A 2 12.53 30.12 -27.23
CA MET A 2 12.66 29.15 -26.11
C MET A 2 12.94 29.78 -24.74
N LEU A 3 13.74 30.86 -24.68
CA LEU A 3 14.12 31.51 -23.41
C LEU A 3 12.92 31.96 -22.59
N ARG A 4 11.91 32.56 -23.24
CA ARG A 4 10.71 33.07 -22.57
C ARG A 4 9.90 31.97 -21.86
N ARG A 5 9.88 30.77 -22.44
CA ARG A 5 9.14 29.61 -21.89
C ARG A 5 9.85 29.01 -20.68
N ALA A 6 11.18 29.07 -20.67
CA ALA A 6 11.99 28.67 -19.52
C ALA A 6 11.83 29.67 -18.36
N ASP A 7 11.81 30.97 -18.66
CA ASP A 7 11.58 32.02 -17.67
C ASP A 7 10.17 31.91 -17.05
N GLU A 8 9.15 31.62 -17.86
CA GLU A 8 7.79 31.36 -17.40
C GLU A 8 7.70 30.12 -16.48
N LEU A 9 8.41 29.05 -16.81
CA LEU A 9 8.48 27.84 -16.00
C LEU A 9 9.13 28.11 -14.64
N LEU A 10 10.23 28.85 -14.61
CA LEU A 10 10.92 29.24 -13.38
C LEU A 10 10.06 30.18 -12.53
N ALA A 11 9.34 31.12 -13.16
CA ALA A 11 8.41 32.01 -12.47
C ALA A 11 7.17 31.28 -11.91
N SER A 12 6.79 30.14 -12.50
CA SER A 12 5.68 29.30 -12.02
C SER A 12 6.04 28.41 -10.81
N VAL A 13 7.32 28.28 -10.49
CA VAL A 13 7.78 27.58 -9.27
C VAL A 13 7.60 28.53 -8.09
N GLY A 14 6.39 28.54 -7.53
CA GLY A 14 6.11 29.16 -6.24
C GLY A 14 7.00 28.57 -5.14
N ALA A 15 7.14 29.30 -4.03
CA ALA A 15 7.95 28.92 -2.88
C ALA A 15 7.77 27.43 -2.54
N VAL A 16 8.90 26.73 -2.46
CA VAL A 16 8.97 25.30 -2.12
C VAL A 16 8.13 25.03 -0.87
N GLY A 17 7.34 23.96 -0.96
CA GLY A 17 6.14 23.70 -0.17
C GLY A 17 6.26 23.89 1.34
N GLN A 18 5.13 24.23 1.94
CA GLN A 18 4.92 24.17 3.38
C GLN A 18 5.45 22.83 3.92
N GLU A 19 6.24 22.87 5.00
CA GLU A 19 6.64 21.66 5.70
C GLU A 19 5.40 20.82 6.00
N GLU A 20 5.33 19.64 5.36
CA GLU A 20 4.23 18.73 5.56
C GLU A 20 4.21 18.33 7.03
N LYS A 21 3.08 18.52 7.72
CA LYS A 21 2.97 18.17 9.14
C LYS A 21 3.12 16.66 9.31
N VAL A 22 4.33 16.20 9.63
CA VAL A 22 4.61 14.79 9.84
C VAL A 22 4.04 14.36 11.19
N ALA A 23 3.05 13.48 11.17
CA ALA A 23 2.57 12.82 12.39
C ALA A 23 3.69 11.94 12.98
N ARG A 24 4.06 12.15 14.25
CA ARG A 24 4.96 11.24 14.97
C ARG A 24 4.17 10.03 15.46
N LEU A 25 4.06 9.02 14.60
CA LEU A 25 3.46 7.73 14.97
C LEU A 25 4.51 6.85 15.67
N ARG A 26 4.22 6.39 16.88
CA ARG A 26 4.98 5.31 17.54
C ARG A 26 4.08 4.11 17.73
N PHE A 27 4.53 2.96 17.25
CA PHE A 27 3.89 1.69 17.53
C PHE A 27 4.43 1.13 18.86
N PRO A 28 3.59 0.46 19.66
CA PRO A 28 4.07 -0.29 20.82
C PRO A 28 4.97 -1.45 20.36
N GLU A 29 5.75 -1.98 21.29
CA GLU A 29 6.52 -3.20 21.04
C GLU A 29 5.54 -4.37 20.78
N PRO A 30 5.68 -5.09 19.65
CA PRO A 30 4.77 -6.17 19.32
C PRO A 30 4.96 -7.36 20.26
N ALA A 31 3.87 -8.09 20.53
CA ALA A 31 3.93 -9.32 21.30
C ALA A 31 4.82 -10.37 20.62
N SER A 32 5.45 -11.24 21.40
CA SER A 32 6.23 -12.36 20.87
C SER A 32 5.32 -13.32 20.10
N CYS A 33 5.57 -13.49 18.79
CA CYS A 33 4.91 -14.49 17.97
C CYS A 33 5.84 -15.69 17.65
N GLY A 34 5.24 -16.85 17.39
CA GLY A 34 5.95 -18.06 16.97
C GLY A 34 6.43 -18.01 15.51
N LYS A 35 6.68 -19.17 14.91
CA LYS A 35 7.12 -19.28 13.50
C LYS A 35 6.10 -18.70 12.52
N VAL A 36 4.81 -18.99 12.74
CA VAL A 36 3.70 -18.59 11.86
C VAL A 36 2.85 -17.52 12.56
N PRO A 37 3.17 -16.22 12.41
CA PRO A 37 2.39 -15.15 13.03
C PRO A 37 1.00 -14.93 12.42
N LEU A 38 0.77 -15.33 11.16
CA LEU A 38 -0.52 -15.16 10.49
C LEU A 38 -0.97 -16.48 9.87
N ARG A 39 -2.19 -16.90 10.18
CA ARG A 39 -2.87 -18.03 9.55
C ARG A 39 -4.30 -17.63 9.23
N GLY A 40 -4.78 -18.04 8.07
CA GLY A 40 -6.17 -17.87 7.65
C GLY A 40 -6.67 -19.15 7.03
N GLU A 41 -7.91 -19.49 7.36
CA GLU A 41 -8.60 -20.67 6.85
C GLU A 41 -9.88 -20.22 6.15
N ASP A 42 -10.19 -20.85 5.02
CA ASP A 42 -11.36 -20.61 4.17
C ASP A 42 -11.64 -19.13 3.87
N LEU A 43 -10.58 -18.35 3.65
CA LEU A 43 -10.69 -16.92 3.40
C LEU A 43 -11.46 -16.67 2.11
N THR A 44 -12.41 -15.74 2.18
CA THR A 44 -13.23 -15.29 1.05
C THR A 44 -13.31 -13.78 1.07
N LYS A 45 -13.24 -13.15 -0.11
CA LYS A 45 -13.34 -11.71 -0.25
C LYS A 45 -14.27 -11.33 -1.40
N THR A 46 -15.22 -10.46 -1.10
CA THR A 46 -16.24 -10.00 -2.05
C THR A 46 -16.41 -8.48 -1.96
N TYR A 47 -16.66 -7.85 -3.11
CA TYR A 47 -17.05 -6.45 -3.25
C TYR A 47 -18.41 -6.38 -3.96
N GLY A 48 -19.49 -6.24 -3.18
CA GLY A 48 -20.84 -6.31 -3.72
C GLY A 48 -21.10 -7.68 -4.37
N SER A 49 -21.29 -7.71 -5.68
CA SER A 49 -21.44 -8.95 -6.46
C SER A 49 -20.12 -9.51 -7.01
N LEU A 50 -19.00 -8.79 -6.88
CA LEU A 50 -17.71 -9.24 -7.38
C LEU A 50 -17.01 -10.11 -6.33
N GLU A 51 -16.90 -11.41 -6.61
CA GLU A 51 -16.05 -12.32 -5.86
C GLU A 51 -14.58 -12.16 -6.30
N VAL A 52 -13.69 -11.84 -5.36
CA VAL A 52 -12.25 -11.68 -5.61
C VAL A 52 -11.53 -13.01 -5.46
N PHE A 53 -11.85 -13.75 -4.41
CA PHE A 53 -11.41 -15.13 -4.18
C PHE A 53 -12.31 -15.79 -3.13
N MET A 54 -12.32 -17.13 -3.12
CA MET A 54 -13.07 -17.95 -2.18
C MET A 54 -12.26 -19.18 -1.75
N GLY A 55 -12.38 -19.57 -0.47
CA GLY A 55 -11.80 -20.81 0.05
C GLY A 55 -10.27 -20.83 0.11
N VAL A 56 -9.62 -19.69 0.35
CA VAL A 56 -8.15 -19.63 0.40
C VAL A 56 -7.66 -19.93 1.80
N ASN A 57 -6.82 -20.96 1.91
CA ASN A 57 -6.07 -21.31 3.11
C ASN A 57 -4.63 -20.79 2.99
N LEU A 58 -4.13 -20.05 3.99
CA LEU A 58 -2.77 -19.53 3.97
C LEU A 58 -2.14 -19.42 5.36
N ALA A 59 -0.82 -19.58 5.39
CA ALA A 59 0.02 -19.36 6.56
C ALA A 59 1.22 -18.51 6.14
N ILE A 60 1.51 -17.45 6.88
CA ILE A 60 2.65 -16.57 6.63
C ILE A 60 3.65 -16.76 7.77
N ASP A 61 4.86 -17.20 7.41
CA ASP A 61 5.97 -17.35 8.32
C ASP A 61 6.59 -15.99 8.66
N ARG A 62 7.17 -15.89 9.85
CA ARG A 62 7.92 -14.70 10.27
C ARG A 62 9.06 -14.44 9.29
N GLY A 63 9.15 -13.21 8.80
CA GLY A 63 10.18 -12.77 7.85
C GLY A 63 9.84 -12.99 6.37
N SER A 64 8.70 -13.61 6.06
CA SER A 64 8.23 -13.77 4.69
C SER A 64 7.90 -12.41 4.05
N ARG A 65 8.21 -12.28 2.76
CA ARG A 65 7.68 -11.23 1.89
C ARG A 65 6.56 -11.83 1.07
N VAL A 66 5.39 -11.21 1.12
CA VAL A 66 4.20 -11.69 0.39
C VAL A 66 3.81 -10.66 -0.66
N VAL A 67 3.45 -11.14 -1.85
CA VAL A 67 3.01 -10.31 -2.97
C VAL A 67 1.68 -10.86 -3.47
N VAL A 68 0.74 -9.97 -3.74
CA VAL A 68 -0.53 -10.30 -4.40
C VAL A 68 -0.40 -9.99 -5.89
N LEU A 69 -0.63 -10.99 -6.73
CA LEU A 69 -0.52 -10.90 -8.20
C LEU A 69 -1.88 -11.14 -8.86
N GLY A 70 -2.05 -10.60 -10.08
CA GLY A 70 -3.29 -10.72 -10.85
C GLY A 70 -3.53 -9.51 -11.76
N PHE A 71 -4.51 -9.61 -12.65
CA PHE A 71 -4.84 -8.56 -13.62
C PHE A 71 -5.33 -7.27 -12.97
N ASN A 72 -5.32 -6.17 -13.73
CA ASN A 72 -5.92 -4.91 -13.28
C ASN A 72 -7.42 -5.10 -13.02
N GLY A 73 -7.91 -4.54 -11.92
CA GLY A 73 -9.29 -4.74 -11.47
C GLY A 73 -9.53 -6.02 -10.65
N ALA A 74 -8.54 -6.90 -10.47
CA ALA A 74 -8.68 -8.13 -9.69
C ALA A 74 -8.67 -7.95 -8.15
N GLY A 75 -8.93 -6.74 -7.63
CA GLY A 75 -9.02 -6.51 -6.18
C GLY A 75 -7.70 -6.60 -5.38
N LYS A 76 -6.55 -6.28 -6.00
CA LYS A 76 -5.22 -6.40 -5.34
C LYS A 76 -4.87 -5.23 -4.39
N THR A 77 -5.33 -4.01 -4.71
CA THR A 77 -5.02 -2.78 -3.95
C THR A 77 -6.16 -2.38 -3.03
N THR A 78 -7.36 -2.89 -3.30
CA THR A 78 -8.59 -2.58 -2.58
C THR A 78 -8.88 -3.74 -1.66
#